data_AF-F0XWJ8-F1
#
_entry.id   AF-F0XWJ8-F1
#
_cell.length_a   1.000
_cell.length_b   1.000
_cell.length_c   1.000
_cell.angle_alpha   90.00
_cell.angle_beta   90.00
_cell.angle_gamma   90.00
#
_symmetry.space_group_name_H-M   'P 1'
#
loop_
_entity.id
_entity.type
_entity.pdbx_description
1 polymer ?
#
loop_
_entity_poly.entity_id
_entity_poly.type
_entity_poly.pdbx_seq_one_letter_code
_entity_poly.pdbx_strand_id
1 'polypeptide(L)'
;LKRVDPEITEILASATHATLYNFASEEWERGDVEGPLFIAKRRSQPRYRLVVLNRLSMSNLVEDVDAGFEIEVVDRYLIFR
;
A
#
# COMPACT_ATOMS: atom_id res chain seq x y z
N LEU A 1 2.96 11.95 -2.47
CA LEU A 1 3.93 11.05 -1.83
C LEU A 1 4.87 11.75 -0.85
N LYS A 2 5.72 12.72 -1.24
CA LYS A 2 6.61 13.41 -0.26
C LYS A 2 5.92 14.10 0.92
N ARG A 3 4.66 14.52 0.77
CA ARG A 3 3.83 15.04 1.88
C ARG A 3 3.40 13.97 2.88
N VAL A 4 3.31 12.70 2.43
CA VAL A 4 3.01 11.53 3.26
C VAL A 4 4.28 10.98 3.89
N ASP A 5 5.38 10.96 3.13
CA ASP A 5 6.69 10.53 3.60
C ASP A 5 7.81 11.33 2.91
N PRO A 6 8.49 12.23 3.63
CA PRO A 6 9.56 13.04 3.06
C PRO A 6 10.81 12.23 2.67
N GLU A 7 10.96 11.01 3.21
CA GLU A 7 12.08 10.13 2.92
C GLU A 7 11.98 9.47 1.54
N ILE A 8 10.82 9.55 0.87
CA ILE A 8 10.64 8.99 -0.48
C ILE A 8 11.57 9.71 -1.46
N THR A 9 12.42 8.91 -2.09
CA THR A 9 13.41 9.34 -3.09
C THR A 9 12.97 9.04 -4.52
N GLU A 10 12.21 7.98 -4.73
CA GLU A 10 11.90 7.44 -6.06
C GLU A 10 10.59 6.65 -6.03
N ILE A 11 9.81 6.69 -7.13
CA ILE A 11 8.63 5.83 -7.35
C ILE A 11 9.08 4.69 -8.25
N LEU A 12 8.94 3.45 -7.79
CA LEU A 12 9.36 2.25 -8.51
C LEU A 12 8.25 1.69 -9.40
N ALA A 13 7.01 1.75 -8.92
CA ALA A 13 5.83 1.30 -9.66
C ALA A 13 4.59 2.07 -9.20
N SER A 14 3.56 2.10 -10.05
CA SER A 14 2.27 2.68 -9.70
C SER A 14 1.11 1.95 -10.37
N ALA A 15 -0.06 2.02 -9.73
CA ALA A 15 -1.34 1.65 -10.30
C ALA A 15 -2.33 2.81 -10.12
N THR A 16 -3.16 3.06 -11.12
CA THR A 16 -4.09 4.21 -11.13
C THR A 16 -5.23 4.07 -10.13
N HIS A 17 -5.56 2.83 -9.76
CA HIS A 17 -6.64 2.49 -8.86
C HIS A 17 -6.38 1.16 -8.14
N ALA A 18 -6.53 1.18 -6.83
CA ALA A 18 -6.51 0.04 -5.93
C ALA A 18 -7.54 0.28 -4.82
N THR A 19 -8.17 -0.81 -4.37
CA THR A 19 -9.14 -0.82 -3.27
C THR A 19 -8.65 -1.81 -2.23
N LEU A 20 -8.59 -1.38 -0.97
CA LEU A 20 -8.23 -2.25 0.15
C LEU A 20 -9.42 -3.13 0.54
N TYR A 21 -9.13 -4.39 0.84
CA TYR A 21 -10.04 -5.31 1.50
C TYR A 21 -9.35 -5.81 2.77
N ASN A 22 -10.11 -5.89 3.85
CA ASN A 22 -9.64 -6.45 5.12
C ASN A 22 -10.20 -7.86 5.27
N PHE A 23 -9.39 -8.79 5.74
CA PHE A 23 -9.86 -10.12 6.11
C PHE A 23 -10.19 -10.14 7.60
N ALA A 24 -11.47 -10.22 7.93
CA ALA A 24 -11.97 -10.19 9.29
C ALA A 24 -13.14 -11.18 9.45
N SER A 25 -13.19 -11.88 10.58
CA SER A 25 -14.25 -12.86 10.87
C SER A 25 -14.42 -13.93 9.78
N GLU A 26 -13.30 -14.44 9.24
CA GLU A 26 -13.26 -15.44 8.15
C GLU A 26 -13.85 -14.98 6.81
N GLU A 27 -14.13 -13.69 6.65
CA GLU A 27 -14.68 -13.11 5.43
C GLU A 27 -13.86 -11.89 4.98
N TRP A 28 -13.94 -11.59 3.69
CA TRP A 28 -13.35 -10.38 3.13
C TRP A 28 -14.37 -9.24 3.14
N GLU A 29 -14.04 -8.15 3.83
CA GLU A 29 -14.83 -6.93 3.81
C GLU A 29 -14.08 -5.83 3.07
N ARG A 30 -14.83 -4.97 2.35
CA ARG A 30 -14.25 -3.81 1.67
C ARG A 30 -13.77 -2.82 2.73
N GLY A 31 -12.49 -2.46 2.68
CA GLY A 31 -11.91 -1.45 3.55
C GLY A 31 -12.31 -0.02 3.16
N ASP A 32 -11.83 0.95 3.91
CA ASP A 32 -12.10 2.38 3.74
C ASP A 32 -11.02 3.12 2.93
N VAL A 33 -10.09 2.38 2.31
CA VAL A 33 -9.01 2.94 1.50
C VAL A 33 -9.21 2.59 0.02
N GLU A 34 -9.30 3.62 -0.80
CA GLU A 34 -9.37 3.48 -2.26
C GLU A 34 -8.65 4.64 -2.96
N GLY A 35 -7.80 4.32 -3.93
CA GLY A 35 -7.10 5.34 -4.71
C GLY A 35 -5.89 4.80 -5.46
N PRO A 36 -5.00 5.69 -5.95
CA PRO A 36 -3.80 5.24 -6.64
C PRO A 36 -2.82 4.58 -5.67
N LEU A 37 -2.22 3.47 -6.10
CA LEU A 37 -1.18 2.74 -5.38
C LEU A 37 0.20 3.10 -5.93
N PHE A 38 1.18 3.20 -5.04
CA PHE A 38 2.57 3.44 -5.35
C PHE A 38 3.48 2.50 -4.58
N ILE A 39 4.48 1.96 -5.26
CA ILE A 39 5.65 1.37 -4.61
C ILE A 39 6.76 2.42 -4.65
N ALA A 40 7.27 2.81 -3.49
CA ALA A 40 8.21 3.90 -3.33
C ALA A 40 9.49 3.45 -2.62
N LYS A 41 10.62 4.02 -3.02
CA LYS A 41 11.92 3.80 -2.39
C LYS A 41 12.29 4.99 -1.49
N ARG A 42 12.68 4.70 -0.26
CA ARG A 42 12.97 5.66 0.82
C ARG A 42 14.44 5.80 1.11
N ARG A 43 14.93 6.96 1.52
CA ARG A 43 16.36 7.16 1.84
C ARG A 43 16.83 6.31 3.03
N SER A 44 15.98 6.18 4.04
CA SER A 44 16.23 5.43 5.29
C SER A 44 15.45 4.12 5.32
N GLN A 45 15.76 3.27 6.30
CA GLN A 45 14.99 2.04 6.54
C GLN A 45 13.59 2.35 7.09
N PRO A 46 12.58 1.52 6.78
CA PRO A 46 12.55 0.52 5.70
C PRO A 46 12.70 1.13 4.31
N ARG A 47 13.54 0.50 3.47
CA ARG A 47 13.98 1.03 2.17
C ARG A 47 12.86 1.15 1.13
N TYR A 48 11.76 0.41 1.31
CA TYR A 48 10.63 0.40 0.40
C TYR A 48 9.31 0.56 1.15
N ARG A 49 8.32 1.17 0.48
CA ARG A 49 6.94 1.28 0.98
C ARG A 49 5.93 1.05 -0.11
N LEU A 50 4.80 0.48 0.28
CA LEU A 50 3.55 0.48 -0.47
C LEU A 50 2.67 1.60 0.09
N VAL A 51 2.18 2.49 -0.78
CA VAL A 51 1.35 3.62 -0.39
C VAL A 51 0.11 3.66 -1.25
N VAL A 52 -1.08 3.65 -0.64
CA VAL A 52 -2.34 3.96 -1.33
C VAL A 52 -2.82 5.31 -0.83
N LEU A 53 -2.86 6.29 -1.74
CA LEU A 53 -3.39 7.61 -1.41
C LEU A 53 -4.92 7.54 -1.43
N ASN A 54 -5.54 7.70 -0.26
CA ASN A 54 -6.97 7.52 -0.12
C ASN A 54 -7.74 8.69 -0.75
N ARG A 55 -8.74 8.38 -1.56
CA ARG A 55 -9.68 9.35 -2.15
C ARG A 55 -10.94 9.52 -1.29
N LEU A 56 -11.22 8.57 -0.40
CA LEU A 56 -12.42 8.56 0.44
C LEU A 56 -12.24 9.38 1.73
N SER A 57 -11.01 9.44 2.24
CA SER A 57 -10.67 10.16 3.47
C SER A 57 -9.22 10.67 3.44
N MET A 58 -8.80 11.35 4.51
CA MET A 58 -7.41 11.79 4.69
C MET A 58 -6.50 10.67 5.23
N SER A 59 -7.04 9.48 5.50
CA SER A 59 -6.29 8.33 6.01
C SER A 59 -5.77 7.47 4.86
N ASN A 60 -4.47 7.56 4.58
CA ASN A 60 -3.80 6.77 3.53
C ASN A 60 -3.32 5.43 4.08
N LEU A 61 -3.28 4.40 3.22
CA LEU A 61 -2.54 3.18 3.55
C LEU A 61 -1.05 3.42 3.30
N VAL A 62 -0.21 3.09 4.26
CA VAL A 62 1.24 3.20 4.19
C VAL A 62 1.83 1.97 4.86
N GLU A 63 2.28 1.02 4.05
CA GLU A 63 2.88 -0.23 4.51
C GLU A 63 4.36 -0.27 4.19
N ASP A 64 5.15 -0.70 5.17
CA ASP A 64 6.58 -0.89 5.02
C ASP A 64 6.85 -2.23 4.33
N VAL A 65 7.70 -2.21 3.30
CA VAL A 65 8.07 -3.42 2.54
C VAL A 65 9.49 -3.79 2.91
N ASP A 66 9.63 -4.73 3.83
CA ASP A 66 10.89 -5.26 4.33
C ASP A 66 10.98 -6.79 4.20
N ALA A 67 11.93 -7.41 4.89
CA ALA A 67 12.15 -8.86 4.81
C ALA A 67 11.00 -9.71 5.39
N GLY A 68 10.15 -9.13 6.23
CA GLY A 68 8.98 -9.79 6.81
C GLY A 68 7.69 -9.54 6.04
N PHE A 69 7.69 -8.71 5.01
CA PHE A 69 6.52 -8.44 4.19
C PHE A 69 6.19 -9.67 3.33
N GLU A 70 5.09 -10.34 3.65
CA GLU A 70 4.61 -11.51 2.92
C GLU A 70 3.53 -11.08 1.92
N ILE A 71 3.66 -11.50 0.67
CA ILE A 71 2.70 -11.20 -0.39
C ILE A 71 2.45 -12.41 -1.28
N GLU A 72 1.19 -12.63 -1.61
CA GLU A 72 0.73 -13.65 -2.53
C GLU A 72 -0.18 -13.02 -3.60
N VAL A 73 -0.02 -13.47 -4.84
CA VAL A 73 -0.91 -13.09 -5.94
C VAL A 73 -1.94 -14.20 -6.12
N VAL A 74 -3.21 -13.90 -5.81
CA VAL A 74 -4.31 -14.85 -5.96
C VAL A 74 -5.30 -14.30 -7.00
N ASP A 75 -5.30 -14.92 -8.18
CA ASP A 75 -6.04 -14.46 -9.37
C ASP A 75 -5.74 -12.98 -9.70
N ARG A 76 -6.65 -12.06 -9.35
CA ARG A 76 -6.52 -10.63 -9.61
C ARG A 76 -6.19 -9.81 -8.37
N TYR A 77 -5.94 -10.47 -7.24
CA TYR A 77 -5.74 -9.83 -5.94
C TYR A 77 -4.30 -9.98 -5.47
N LEU A 78 -3.82 -8.94 -4.80
CA LEU A 78 -2.60 -8.97 -4.00
C LEU A 78 -3.02 -9.13 -2.54
N ILE A 79 -2.68 -10.26 -1.95
CA ILE A 79 -2.92 -10.56 -0.53
C ILE A 79 -1.59 -10.36 0.18
N PHE A 80 -1.56 -9.53 1.22
CA PHE A 80 -0.33 -9.30 1.99
C PHE A 80 -0.62 -9.30 3.48
N ARG A 81 0.42 -9.59 4.28
CA ARG A 81 0.41 -9.60 5.75
C ARG A 81 1.59 -8.82 6.31
#